data_AF-A0A3S0L3N8-F1
#
_entry.id   AF-A0A3S0L3N8-F1
#
_cell.length_a   1.000
_cell.length_b   1.000
_cell.length_c   1.000
_cell.angle_alpha   90.00
_cell.angle_beta   90.00
_cell.angle_gamma   90.00
#
_symmetry.space_group_name_H-M   'P 1'
#
loop_
_entity.id
_entity.type
_entity.pdbx_description
1 polymer ?
#
loop_
_entity_poly.entity_id
_entity_poly.type
_entity_poly.pdbx_seq_one_letter_code
_entity_poly.pdbx_strand_id
1 'polypeptide(L)'
;MKFKIFKIRELLYKKLTYSFVFIITVCCIALYFYKNDSEEIAFIISLFYALFLFIISIYINNEAAKIQNLFHRRKEQYRSLKDLAEIYKPTSWEKDDLLSYIIFVQGMTGRIGDGKRSFIRINGFEYTDKYLKIEKSYLNLRKDLHTLLNDEINKYIPSKKLTKKVRNVFIHDITKFFADVIGWLDDHLDLTEKEKSEFLNFIESFRRVNKKKFKQWDRATNKIKRMIRKTSEKCQENMLKIEELYGELLFETINEENALYTNFNVIEKLIQEVKNEVLVYSDFEEITDEYYQKVHDHLEILHRKLNLIKEEVEEISINTNPDF
;
A
#
# COMPACT_ATOMS: atom_id res chain seq x y z
N MET A 1 -3.66 3.13 -11.59
CA MET A 1 -2.77 2.18 -10.93
C MET A 1 -3.08 0.79 -11.43
N LYS A 2 -2.03 0.06 -11.82
CA LYS A 2 -2.12 -1.32 -12.26
C LYS A 2 -1.33 -2.17 -11.27
N PHE A 3 -1.90 -3.30 -10.87
CA PHE A 3 -1.25 -4.26 -9.98
C PHE A 3 -0.77 -5.42 -10.84
N LYS A 4 0.53 -5.73 -10.76
CA LYS A 4 1.21 -6.79 -11.51
C LYS A 4 1.88 -7.72 -10.49
N ILE A 5 1.05 -8.38 -9.70
CA ILE A 5 1.48 -9.31 -8.67
C ILE A 5 1.45 -10.69 -9.32
N PHE A 6 0.31 -11.34 -9.35
CA PHE A 6 0.21 -12.72 -9.83
C PHE A 6 0.19 -12.86 -11.34
N LYS A 7 0.80 -13.93 -11.86
CA LYS A 7 0.44 -14.49 -13.17
C LYS A 7 -0.87 -15.26 -13.03
N ILE A 8 -1.67 -15.28 -14.11
CA ILE A 8 -2.96 -16.00 -14.15
C ILE A 8 -2.80 -17.49 -13.77
N ARG A 9 -1.67 -18.10 -14.17
CA ARG A 9 -1.36 -19.50 -13.86
C ARG A 9 -1.24 -19.76 -12.35
N GLU A 10 -0.58 -18.86 -11.60
CA GLU A 10 -0.41 -19.00 -10.14
C GLU A 10 -1.76 -19.02 -9.42
N LEU A 11 -2.76 -18.29 -9.93
CA LEU A 11 -4.09 -18.20 -9.32
C LEU A 11 -5.02 -19.36 -9.71
N LEU A 12 -4.84 -19.94 -10.89
CA LEU A 12 -5.81 -20.86 -11.47
C LEU A 12 -5.34 -22.31 -11.57
N TYR A 13 -4.04 -22.61 -11.44
CA TYR A 13 -3.53 -23.96 -11.69
C TYR A 13 -4.22 -25.01 -10.82
N LYS A 14 -4.36 -24.79 -9.50
CA LYS A 14 -5.09 -25.72 -8.60
C LYS A 14 -6.52 -25.95 -9.09
N LYS A 15 -7.27 -24.88 -9.36
CA LYS A 15 -8.68 -24.96 -9.78
C LYS A 15 -8.83 -25.70 -11.11
N LEU A 16 -8.01 -25.37 -12.10
CA LEU A 16 -8.03 -26.01 -13.41
C LEU A 16 -7.66 -27.49 -13.31
N THR A 17 -6.63 -27.82 -12.54
CA THR A 17 -6.22 -29.21 -12.34
C THR A 17 -7.29 -30.02 -11.62
N TYR A 18 -7.92 -29.49 -10.56
CA TYR A 18 -9.04 -30.17 -9.89
C TYR A 18 -10.23 -30.39 -10.83
N SER A 19 -10.62 -29.38 -11.61
CA SER A 19 -11.70 -29.54 -12.59
C SER A 19 -11.37 -30.61 -13.64
N PHE A 20 -10.12 -30.67 -14.10
CA PHE A 20 -9.70 -31.64 -15.09
C PHE A 20 -9.66 -33.07 -14.52
N VAL A 21 -9.15 -33.24 -13.29
CA VAL A 21 -9.20 -34.52 -12.56
C VAL A 21 -10.65 -34.96 -12.39
N PHE A 22 -11.54 -34.06 -11.97
CA PHE A 22 -12.95 -34.38 -11.77
C PHE A 22 -13.61 -34.87 -13.07
N ILE A 23 -13.45 -34.15 -14.18
CA ILE A 23 -14.03 -34.53 -15.48
C ILE A 23 -13.53 -35.92 -15.91
N ILE A 24 -12.21 -36.15 -15.85
CA ILE A 24 -11.63 -37.42 -16.27
C ILE A 24 -12.08 -38.56 -15.36
N THR A 25 -12.19 -38.32 -14.04
CA THR A 25 -12.70 -39.31 -13.10
C THR A 25 -14.13 -39.71 -13.44
N VAL A 26 -15.02 -38.75 -13.71
CA VAL A 26 -16.40 -39.02 -14.12
C VAL A 26 -16.45 -39.78 -15.45
N CYS A 27 -15.62 -39.39 -16.43
CA CYS A 27 -15.53 -40.10 -17.71
C CYS A 27 -15.04 -41.54 -17.55
N CYS A 28 -14.01 -41.78 -16.73
CA CYS A 28 -13.49 -43.12 -16.45
C CYS A 28 -14.56 -44.00 -15.78
N ILE A 29 -15.31 -43.45 -14.82
CA ILE A 29 -16.43 -44.16 -14.16
C ILE A 29 -17.53 -44.49 -15.17
N ALA A 30 -17.95 -43.52 -15.99
CA ALA A 30 -18.98 -43.72 -17.00
C ALA A 30 -18.58 -44.77 -18.04
N LEU A 31 -17.32 -44.73 -18.51
CA LEU A 31 -16.77 -45.70 -19.45
C LEU A 31 -16.68 -47.10 -18.83
N TYR A 32 -16.31 -47.20 -17.55
CA TYR A 32 -16.27 -48.45 -16.82
C TYR A 32 -17.66 -49.11 -16.78
N PHE A 33 -18.70 -48.36 -16.42
CA PHE A 33 -20.08 -48.87 -16.40
C PHE A 33 -20.64 -49.18 -17.80
N TYR A 34 -20.25 -48.43 -18.82
CA TYR A 34 -20.71 -48.65 -20.20
C TYR A 34 -20.09 -49.91 -20.84
N LYS A 35 -18.89 -50.31 -20.42
CA LYS A 35 -18.11 -51.43 -20.99
C LYS A 35 -17.98 -52.62 -20.03
N ASN A 36 -18.99 -52.82 -19.18
CA ASN A 36 -18.99 -53.75 -18.03
C ASN A 36 -18.63 -55.22 -18.33
N ASP A 37 -18.65 -55.64 -19.60
CA ASP A 37 -18.46 -57.04 -20.03
C ASP A 37 -17.01 -57.41 -20.40
N SER A 38 -16.03 -56.50 -20.29
CA SER A 38 -14.63 -56.78 -20.66
C SER A 38 -13.64 -56.41 -19.56
N GLU A 39 -13.09 -57.42 -18.90
CA GLU A 39 -12.03 -57.28 -17.89
C GLU A 39 -10.79 -56.55 -18.44
N GLU A 40 -10.44 -56.79 -19.71
CA GLU A 40 -9.32 -56.12 -20.39
C GLU A 40 -9.55 -54.60 -20.50
N ILE A 41 -10.77 -54.18 -20.82
CA ILE A 41 -11.11 -52.75 -20.94
C ILE A 41 -11.08 -52.08 -19.55
N ALA A 42 -11.57 -52.76 -18.51
CA ALA A 42 -11.50 -52.29 -17.13
C ALA A 42 -10.04 -52.10 -16.67
N PHE A 43 -9.15 -53.04 -17.01
CA PHE A 43 -7.72 -52.94 -16.72
C PHE A 43 -7.07 -51.75 -17.45
N ILE A 44 -7.33 -51.57 -18.75
CA ILE A 44 -6.79 -50.47 -19.55
C ILE A 44 -7.25 -49.11 -19.01
N ILE A 45 -8.54 -48.96 -18.67
CA ILE A 45 -9.09 -47.72 -18.09
C ILE A 45 -8.40 -47.40 -16.76
N SER A 46 -8.19 -48.41 -15.91
CA SER A 46 -7.54 -48.24 -14.60
C SER A 46 -6.07 -47.84 -14.76
N LEU A 47 -5.34 -48.47 -15.67
CA LEU A 47 -3.95 -48.13 -15.98
C LEU A 47 -3.83 -46.70 -16.53
N PHE A 48 -4.70 -46.33 -17.47
CA PHE A 48 -4.74 -44.98 -18.03
C PHE A 48 -5.03 -43.93 -16.96
N TYR A 49 -6.00 -44.19 -16.08
CA TYR A 49 -6.35 -43.28 -14.99
C TYR A 49 -5.21 -43.11 -13.97
N ALA A 50 -4.53 -44.20 -13.62
CA ALA A 50 -3.37 -44.15 -12.73
C ALA A 50 -2.22 -43.34 -13.33
N LEU A 51 -1.88 -43.58 -14.61
CA LEU A 51 -0.87 -42.81 -15.33
C LEU A 51 -1.23 -41.31 -15.40
N PHE A 52 -2.51 -41.03 -15.65
CA PHE A 52 -3.02 -39.68 -15.69
C PHE A 52 -2.87 -38.96 -14.34
N LEU A 53 -3.27 -39.59 -13.23
CA LEU A 53 -3.09 -39.02 -11.89
C LEU A 53 -1.62 -38.81 -11.56
N PHE A 54 -0.74 -39.72 -11.98
CA PHE A 54 0.70 -39.58 -11.81
C PHE A 54 1.26 -38.35 -12.54
N ILE A 55 0.91 -38.17 -13.82
CA ILE A 55 1.32 -36.99 -14.61
C ILE A 55 0.80 -35.69 -13.98
N ILE A 56 -0.45 -35.70 -13.49
CA ILE A 56 -1.03 -34.54 -12.80
C ILE A 56 -0.30 -34.23 -11.51
N SER A 57 0.05 -35.25 -10.73
CA SER A 57 0.80 -35.08 -9.48
C SER A 57 2.16 -34.42 -9.75
N ILE A 58 2.89 -34.88 -10.78
CA ILE A 58 4.15 -34.25 -11.21
C ILE A 58 3.92 -32.78 -11.58
N TYR A 59 2.87 -32.48 -12.35
CA TYR A 59 2.54 -31.12 -12.74
C TYR A 59 2.23 -30.21 -11.54
N ILE A 60 1.40 -30.67 -10.60
CA ILE A 60 1.05 -29.93 -9.39
C ILE A 60 2.30 -29.63 -8.57
N ASN A 61 3.18 -30.63 -8.37
CA ASN A 61 4.41 -30.47 -7.60
C ASN A 61 5.37 -29.49 -8.26
N ASN A 62 5.55 -29.56 -9.58
CA ASN A 62 6.40 -28.63 -10.31
C ASN A 62 5.88 -27.17 -10.23
N GLU A 63 4.58 -26.97 -10.39
CA GLU A 63 4.00 -25.62 -10.27
C GLU A 63 4.03 -25.13 -8.81
N ALA A 64 3.84 -26.00 -7.81
CA ALA A 64 4.00 -25.66 -6.41
C ALA A 64 5.42 -25.18 -6.08
N ALA A 65 6.45 -25.90 -6.56
CA ALA A 65 7.85 -25.51 -6.41
C ALA A 65 8.14 -24.15 -7.05
N LYS A 66 7.65 -23.90 -8.28
CA LYS A 66 7.81 -22.58 -8.94
C LYS A 66 7.16 -21.45 -8.16
N ILE A 67 6.00 -21.69 -7.56
CA ILE A 67 5.30 -20.71 -6.71
C ILE A 67 6.12 -20.45 -5.44
N GLN A 68 6.60 -21.50 -4.79
CA GLN A 68 7.46 -21.38 -3.60
C GLN A 68 8.74 -20.59 -3.88
N ASN A 69 9.37 -20.79 -5.04
CA ASN A 69 10.55 -20.01 -5.46
C ASN A 69 10.28 -18.50 -5.64
N LEU A 70 9.01 -18.09 -5.76
CA LEU A 70 8.63 -16.68 -5.82
C LEU A 70 8.34 -16.07 -4.43
N PHE A 71 8.41 -16.86 -3.35
CA PHE A 71 8.02 -16.44 -2.01
C PHE A 71 8.65 -15.13 -1.56
N HIS A 72 9.97 -14.99 -1.62
CA HIS A 72 10.66 -13.76 -1.18
C HIS A 72 10.18 -12.52 -1.94
N ARG A 73 10.00 -12.65 -3.26
CA ARG A 73 9.45 -11.57 -4.09
C ARG A 73 8.01 -11.24 -3.69
N ARG A 74 7.18 -12.24 -3.39
CA ARG A 74 5.79 -12.05 -2.94
C ARG A 74 5.71 -11.42 -1.55
N LYS A 75 6.62 -11.79 -0.64
CA LYS A 75 6.77 -11.17 0.68
C LYS A 75 7.07 -9.68 0.58
N GLU A 76 8.02 -9.27 -0.27
CA GLU A 76 8.30 -7.85 -0.49
C GLU A 76 7.11 -7.08 -1.10
N GLN A 77 6.40 -7.71 -2.04
CA GLN A 77 5.20 -7.14 -2.63
C GLN A 77 4.08 -7.00 -1.60
N TYR A 78 3.91 -8.00 -0.73
CA TYR A 78 2.97 -7.96 0.38
C TYR A 78 3.23 -6.79 1.32
N ARG A 79 4.50 -6.59 1.73
CA ARG A 79 4.89 -5.42 2.54
C ARG A 79 4.55 -4.10 1.85
N SER A 80 4.95 -3.97 0.59
CA SER A 80 4.68 -2.77 -0.21
C SER A 80 3.17 -2.49 -0.33
N LEU A 81 2.34 -3.53 -0.44
CA LEU A 81 0.88 -3.41 -0.47
C LEU A 81 0.30 -3.05 0.89
N LYS A 82 0.86 -3.59 1.98
CA LYS A 82 0.44 -3.28 3.35
C LYS A 82 0.67 -1.80 3.66
N ASP A 83 1.85 -1.29 3.35
CA ASP A 83 2.20 0.13 3.52
C ASP A 83 1.32 1.02 2.63
N LEU A 84 1.08 0.60 1.38
CA LEU A 84 0.20 1.33 0.47
C LEU A 84 -1.26 1.32 0.95
N ALA A 85 -1.77 0.18 1.43
CA ALA A 85 -3.12 0.06 1.96
C ALA A 85 -3.32 0.95 3.19
N GLU A 86 -2.30 1.06 4.04
CA GLU A 86 -2.31 1.94 5.20
C GLU A 86 -2.47 3.41 4.83
N ILE A 87 -1.72 3.90 3.84
CA ILE A 87 -1.86 5.28 3.35
C ILE A 87 -3.25 5.51 2.75
N TYR A 88 -3.75 4.56 1.96
CA TYR A 88 -5.02 4.67 1.25
C TYR A 88 -6.27 4.30 2.07
N LYS A 89 -6.13 4.12 3.40
CA LYS A 89 -7.26 3.86 4.30
C LYS A 89 -8.37 4.90 4.10
N PRO A 90 -9.65 4.50 3.98
CA PRO A 90 -10.76 5.43 3.68
C PRO A 90 -10.86 6.64 4.63
N THR A 91 -10.47 6.47 5.89
CA THR A 91 -10.56 7.49 6.93
C THR A 91 -9.45 8.54 6.87
N SER A 92 -8.34 8.33 6.15
CA SER A 92 -7.22 9.27 6.12
C SER A 92 -7.53 10.51 5.28
N TRP A 93 -7.99 10.33 4.04
CA TRP A 93 -8.28 11.43 3.12
C TRP A 93 -9.61 12.16 3.40
N GLU A 94 -10.49 11.61 4.23
CA GLU A 94 -11.69 12.33 4.70
C GLU A 94 -11.37 13.35 5.80
N LYS A 95 -10.29 13.09 6.57
CA LYS A 95 -9.81 13.99 7.63
C LYS A 95 -8.86 15.06 7.08
N ASP A 96 -8.05 14.72 6.09
CA ASP A 96 -7.03 15.61 5.53
C ASP A 96 -7.50 16.34 4.26
N ASP A 97 -6.95 17.53 3.99
CA ASP A 97 -7.13 18.18 2.68
C ASP A 97 -6.60 17.25 1.58
N LEU A 98 -7.42 17.02 0.56
CA LEU A 98 -7.11 16.10 -0.53
C LEU A 98 -5.81 16.49 -1.27
N LEU A 99 -5.48 17.79 -1.32
CA LEU A 99 -4.19 18.25 -1.83
C LEU A 99 -3.03 17.70 -1.00
N SER A 100 -3.06 17.94 0.31
CA SER A 100 -2.03 17.47 1.25
C SER A 100 -1.90 15.95 1.18
N TYR A 101 -3.02 15.23 1.11
CA TYR A 101 -3.04 13.79 0.93
C TYR A 101 -2.33 13.35 -0.36
N ILE A 102 -2.62 13.97 -1.51
CA ILE A 102 -1.95 13.64 -2.78
C ILE A 102 -0.45 13.89 -2.70
N ILE A 103 -0.03 15.04 -2.14
CA ILE A 103 1.38 15.38 -1.99
C ILE A 103 2.08 14.38 -1.07
N PHE A 104 1.45 14.03 0.06
CA PHE A 104 1.94 13.02 0.98
C PHE A 104 2.15 11.67 0.29
N VAL A 105 1.13 11.17 -0.43
CA VAL A 105 1.24 9.93 -1.20
C VAL A 105 2.38 10.01 -2.22
N GLN A 106 2.49 11.11 -2.95
CA GLN A 106 3.57 11.31 -3.93
C GLN A 106 4.94 11.28 -3.26
N GLY A 107 5.10 11.90 -2.09
CA GLY A 107 6.33 11.83 -1.30
C GLY A 107 6.66 10.41 -0.85
N MET A 108 5.70 9.72 -0.23
CA MET A 108 5.86 8.35 0.28
C MET A 108 6.21 7.35 -0.82
N THR A 109 5.74 7.59 -2.04
CA THR A 109 5.98 6.73 -3.21
C THR A 109 7.15 7.19 -4.08
N GLY A 110 7.94 8.18 -3.62
CA GLY A 110 9.12 8.69 -4.35
C GLY A 110 8.79 9.37 -5.67
N ARG A 111 7.55 9.84 -5.85
CA ARG A 111 7.09 10.58 -7.02
C ARG A 111 7.39 12.09 -6.93
N ILE A 112 8.03 12.53 -5.84
CA ILE A 112 8.54 13.88 -5.63
C ILE A 112 10.07 13.81 -5.49
N GLY A 113 10.79 14.69 -6.19
CA GLY A 113 12.26 14.79 -6.13
C GLY A 113 13.00 13.70 -6.93
N ASP A 114 14.19 13.34 -6.47
CA ASP A 114 15.15 12.50 -7.21
C ASP A 114 14.77 11.01 -7.28
N GLY A 115 13.68 10.60 -6.61
CA GLY A 115 13.15 9.23 -6.62
C GLY A 115 14.03 8.18 -5.92
N LYS A 116 15.23 8.54 -5.43
CA LYS A 116 16.23 7.60 -4.92
C LYS A 116 15.90 6.96 -3.56
N ARG A 117 14.93 7.48 -2.80
CA ARG A 117 14.52 6.96 -1.48
C ARG A 117 13.02 7.07 -1.29
N SER A 118 12.25 6.19 -1.94
CA SER A 118 10.82 6.05 -1.65
C SER A 118 10.63 5.21 -0.38
N PHE A 119 9.74 5.65 0.52
CA PHE A 119 9.37 4.86 1.69
C PHE A 119 8.64 3.59 1.25
N ILE A 120 7.69 3.73 0.32
CA ILE A 120 7.04 2.61 -0.34
C ILE A 120 7.80 2.29 -1.62
N ARG A 121 8.35 1.08 -1.69
CA ARG A 121 8.96 0.57 -2.92
C ARG A 121 7.87 0.27 -3.94
N ILE A 122 8.05 0.71 -5.19
CA ILE A 122 7.13 0.42 -6.29
C ILE A 122 7.38 -1.03 -6.76
N ASN A 123 6.90 -2.00 -5.97
CA ASN A 123 6.99 -3.42 -6.27
C ASN A 123 5.59 -4.05 -6.26
N GLY A 124 5.22 -4.70 -7.36
CA GLY A 124 3.88 -5.30 -7.52
C GLY A 124 2.79 -4.34 -8.00
N PHE A 125 3.07 -3.04 -8.12
CA PHE A 125 2.14 -2.06 -8.69
C PHE A 125 2.87 -0.99 -9.50
N GLU A 126 2.14 -0.31 -10.37
CA GLU A 126 2.64 0.82 -11.15
C GLU A 126 1.58 1.92 -11.32
N TYR A 127 2.03 3.16 -11.31
CA TYR A 127 1.20 4.31 -11.63
C TYR A 127 1.07 4.44 -13.14
N THR A 128 -0.15 4.33 -13.64
CA THR A 128 -0.44 4.44 -15.07
C THR A 128 -0.57 5.91 -15.48
N ASP A 129 -0.29 6.25 -16.73
CA ASP A 129 -0.46 7.63 -17.24
C ASP A 129 -1.87 8.17 -17.02
N LYS A 130 -2.88 7.30 -17.17
CA LYS A 130 -4.27 7.64 -16.86
C LYS A 130 -4.45 8.08 -15.41
N TYR A 131 -3.78 7.44 -14.47
CA TYR A 131 -3.83 7.78 -13.05
C TYR A 131 -3.17 9.14 -12.81
N LEU A 132 -1.94 9.30 -13.31
CA LEU A 132 -1.16 10.53 -13.17
C LEU A 132 -1.87 11.73 -13.81
N LYS A 133 -2.54 11.53 -14.95
CA LYS A 133 -3.33 12.56 -15.62
C LYS A 133 -4.53 13.02 -14.79
N ILE A 134 -5.17 12.13 -14.05
CA ILE A 134 -6.28 12.49 -13.16
C ILE A 134 -5.77 13.32 -11.98
N GLU A 135 -4.67 12.91 -11.34
CA GLU A 135 -4.02 13.69 -10.27
C GLU A 135 -3.61 15.07 -10.76
N LYS A 136 -2.86 15.15 -11.87
CA LYS A 136 -2.42 16.42 -12.46
C LYS A 136 -3.59 17.33 -12.82
N SER A 137 -4.66 16.77 -13.39
CA SER A 137 -5.86 17.54 -13.71
C SER A 137 -6.52 18.13 -12.47
N TYR A 138 -6.59 17.39 -11.36
CA TYR A 138 -7.11 17.89 -10.10
C TYR A 138 -6.23 19.01 -9.54
N LEU A 139 -4.90 18.79 -9.48
CA LEU A 139 -3.95 19.76 -8.93
C LEU A 139 -3.98 21.09 -9.70
N ASN A 140 -3.99 21.03 -11.03
CA ASN A 140 -4.07 22.23 -11.86
C ASN A 140 -5.40 22.97 -11.66
N LEU A 141 -6.54 22.27 -11.70
CA LEU A 141 -7.86 22.90 -11.49
C LEU A 141 -7.97 23.54 -10.10
N ARG A 142 -7.47 22.88 -9.06
CA ARG A 142 -7.44 23.42 -7.70
C ARG A 142 -6.57 24.67 -7.65
N LYS A 143 -5.35 24.62 -8.20
CA LYS A 143 -4.42 25.76 -8.23
C LYS A 143 -5.04 26.95 -8.96
N ASP A 144 -5.59 26.73 -10.16
CA ASP A 144 -6.19 27.80 -10.96
C ASP A 144 -7.39 28.46 -10.25
N LEU A 145 -8.25 27.67 -9.60
CA LEU A 145 -9.35 28.19 -8.80
C LEU A 145 -8.86 28.93 -7.55
N HIS A 146 -7.81 28.45 -6.92
CA HIS A 146 -7.19 29.04 -5.73
C HIS A 146 -6.59 30.40 -6.01
N THR A 147 -5.81 30.49 -7.09
CA THR A 147 -5.25 31.75 -7.57
C THR A 147 -6.37 32.72 -7.95
N LEU A 148 -7.33 32.27 -8.75
CA LEU A 148 -8.45 33.12 -9.17
C LEU A 148 -9.27 33.67 -7.99
N LEU A 149 -9.57 32.84 -6.99
CA LEU A 149 -10.32 33.26 -5.82
C LEU A 149 -9.55 34.28 -4.98
N ASN A 150 -8.27 34.01 -4.72
CA ASN A 150 -7.42 34.93 -3.97
C ASN A 150 -7.23 36.26 -4.72
N ASP A 151 -7.05 36.23 -6.03
CA ASP A 151 -6.92 37.44 -6.85
C ASP A 151 -8.20 38.30 -6.79
N GLU A 152 -9.38 37.69 -6.90
CA GLU A 152 -10.65 38.42 -6.83
C GLU A 152 -10.92 38.99 -5.43
N ILE A 153 -10.60 38.25 -4.36
CA ILE A 153 -10.72 38.77 -2.99
C ILE A 153 -9.74 39.91 -2.73
N ASN A 154 -8.49 39.77 -3.21
CA ASN A 154 -7.47 40.80 -3.07
C ASN A 154 -7.80 42.07 -3.86
N LYS A 155 -8.61 41.99 -4.93
CA LYS A 155 -9.19 43.16 -5.60
C LYS A 155 -10.42 43.71 -4.86
N TYR A 156 -11.28 42.83 -4.35
CA TYR A 156 -12.52 43.21 -3.69
C TYR A 156 -12.26 44.04 -2.42
N ILE A 157 -11.37 43.55 -1.53
CA ILE A 157 -11.09 44.18 -0.23
C ILE A 157 -10.69 45.66 -0.37
N PRO A 158 -9.68 46.05 -1.18
CA PRO A 158 -9.34 47.45 -1.38
C PRO A 158 -10.43 48.25 -2.10
N SER A 159 -11.10 47.65 -3.11
CA SER A 159 -12.14 48.36 -3.87
C SER A 159 -13.34 48.78 -3.02
N LYS A 160 -13.62 48.00 -1.97
CA LYS A 160 -14.67 48.27 -0.99
C LYS A 160 -14.15 48.92 0.29
N LYS A 161 -12.84 49.23 0.36
CA LYS A 161 -12.17 49.85 1.51
C LYS A 161 -12.40 49.09 2.83
N LEU A 162 -12.43 47.76 2.77
CA LEU A 162 -12.66 46.93 3.96
C LEU A 162 -11.46 46.93 4.89
N THR A 163 -11.71 46.99 6.20
CA THR A 163 -10.67 46.97 7.23
C THR A 163 -10.18 45.55 7.48
N LYS A 164 -8.86 45.35 7.48
CA LYS A 164 -8.22 44.05 7.70
C LYS A 164 -7.81 43.90 9.17
N LYS A 165 -8.07 42.75 9.78
CA LYS A 165 -7.52 42.38 11.10
C LYS A 165 -6.09 41.83 10.98
N VAL A 166 -5.82 41.13 9.87
CA VAL A 166 -4.53 40.51 9.59
C VAL A 166 -3.80 41.21 8.45
N ARG A 167 -2.46 41.23 8.48
CA ARG A 167 -1.64 41.85 7.43
C ARG A 167 -1.86 41.20 6.06
N ASN A 168 -1.89 39.87 6.02
CA ASN A 168 -2.08 39.09 4.81
C ASN A 168 -3.42 38.36 4.86
N VAL A 169 -4.33 38.79 3.99
CA VAL A 169 -5.61 38.12 3.79
C VAL A 169 -5.42 37.15 2.64
N PHE A 170 -5.32 35.86 2.95
CA PHE A 170 -5.07 34.82 1.97
C PHE A 170 -5.81 33.55 2.37
N ILE A 171 -6.50 32.94 1.41
CA ILE A 171 -7.17 31.67 1.63
C ILE A 171 -6.14 30.57 1.43
N HIS A 172 -5.83 29.80 2.48
CA HIS A 172 -4.93 28.66 2.37
C HIS A 172 -5.63 27.40 1.84
N ASP A 173 -6.86 27.15 2.28
CA ASP A 173 -7.66 26.00 1.91
C ASP A 173 -9.03 26.45 1.38
N ILE A 174 -9.25 26.26 0.07
CA ILE A 174 -10.52 26.57 -0.60
C ILE A 174 -11.70 25.81 0.04
N THR A 175 -11.49 24.55 0.41
CA THR A 175 -12.57 23.68 0.86
C THR A 175 -13.05 24.14 2.23
N LYS A 176 -12.12 24.43 3.14
CA LYS A 176 -12.44 24.99 4.46
C LYS A 176 -13.07 26.37 4.36
N PHE A 177 -12.52 27.23 3.50
CA PHE A 177 -13.09 28.57 3.28
C PHE A 177 -14.55 28.52 2.84
N PHE A 178 -14.90 27.68 1.86
CA PHE A 178 -16.29 27.59 1.42
C PHE A 178 -17.21 26.87 2.41
N ALA A 179 -16.67 26.07 3.34
CA ALA A 179 -17.45 25.44 4.40
C ALA A 179 -17.84 26.45 5.49
N ASP A 180 -16.97 27.42 5.78
CA ASP A 180 -17.19 28.45 6.79
C ASP A 180 -16.62 29.81 6.34
N VAL A 181 -17.37 30.49 5.46
CA VAL A 181 -16.98 31.82 4.97
C VAL A 181 -17.10 32.86 6.08
N ILE A 182 -18.10 32.74 6.96
CA ILE A 182 -18.36 33.74 8.02
C ILE A 182 -17.27 33.68 9.08
N GLY A 183 -16.93 32.48 9.59
CA GLY A 183 -15.83 32.34 10.54
C GLY A 183 -14.51 32.85 9.95
N TRP A 184 -14.24 32.57 8.67
CA TRP A 184 -13.07 33.12 8.00
C TRP A 184 -13.10 34.67 7.94
N LEU A 185 -14.25 35.28 7.65
CA LEU A 185 -14.38 36.74 7.65
C LEU A 185 -14.13 37.33 9.03
N ASP A 186 -14.71 36.73 10.07
CA ASP A 186 -14.56 37.19 11.45
C ASP A 186 -13.11 37.13 11.92
N ASP A 187 -12.35 36.12 11.50
CA ASP A 187 -10.93 35.96 11.84
C ASP A 187 -10.00 36.94 11.10
N HIS A 188 -10.36 37.34 9.88
CA HIS A 188 -9.43 38.03 8.97
C HIS A 188 -9.75 39.52 8.74
N LEU A 189 -11.02 39.90 8.86
CA LEU A 189 -11.53 41.23 8.52
C LEU A 189 -12.35 41.83 9.67
N ASP A 190 -12.36 43.16 9.75
CA ASP A 190 -13.20 43.91 10.70
C ASP A 190 -14.36 44.52 9.93
N LEU A 191 -15.49 43.81 9.94
CA LEU A 191 -16.65 44.08 9.08
C LEU A 191 -17.92 44.28 9.90
N THR A 192 -18.74 45.23 9.47
CA THR A 192 -20.13 45.34 9.90
C THR A 192 -20.99 44.21 9.33
N GLU A 193 -22.13 43.93 9.94
CA GLU A 193 -23.07 42.91 9.44
C GLU A 193 -23.53 43.17 7.99
N LYS A 194 -23.64 44.43 7.60
CA LYS A 194 -23.95 44.81 6.21
C LYS A 194 -22.83 44.41 5.25
N GLU A 195 -21.57 44.71 5.60
CA GLU A 195 -20.41 44.36 4.78
C GLU A 195 -20.20 42.85 4.70
N LYS A 196 -20.46 42.11 5.79
CA LYS A 196 -20.47 40.64 5.77
C LYS A 196 -21.48 40.10 4.76
N SER A 197 -22.71 40.63 4.77
CA SER A 197 -23.74 40.24 3.80
C SER A 197 -23.35 40.56 2.36
N GLU A 198 -22.77 41.74 2.11
CA GLU A 198 -22.27 42.13 0.78
C GLU A 198 -21.12 41.21 0.31
N PHE A 199 -20.22 40.82 1.21
CA PHE A 199 -19.14 39.89 0.90
C PHE A 199 -19.66 38.49 0.58
N LEU A 200 -20.63 37.98 1.34
CA LEU A 200 -21.28 36.68 1.04
C LEU A 200 -21.93 36.71 -0.35
N ASN A 201 -22.63 37.79 -0.70
CA ASN A 201 -23.21 37.97 -2.04
C ASN A 201 -22.13 38.01 -3.13
N PHE A 202 -20.99 38.64 -2.86
CA PHE A 202 -19.84 38.62 -3.77
C PHE A 202 -19.31 37.20 -3.98
N ILE A 203 -19.14 36.41 -2.90
CA ILE A 203 -18.66 35.02 -2.99
C ILE A 203 -19.68 34.13 -3.73
N GLU A 204 -20.97 34.31 -3.49
CA GLU A 204 -22.01 33.62 -4.27
C GLU A 204 -21.95 33.98 -5.75
N SER A 205 -21.82 35.27 -6.08
CA SER A 205 -21.67 35.75 -7.45
C SER A 205 -20.43 35.15 -8.11
N PHE A 206 -19.30 35.15 -7.41
CA PHE A 206 -18.06 34.52 -7.87
C PHE A 206 -18.27 33.03 -8.20
N ARG A 207 -18.96 32.27 -7.35
CA ARG A 207 -19.30 30.86 -7.62
C ARG A 207 -20.20 30.70 -8.84
N ARG A 208 -21.19 31.59 -9.01
CA ARG A 208 -22.12 31.56 -10.16
C ARG A 208 -21.39 31.83 -11.47
N VAL A 209 -20.56 32.86 -11.53
CA VAL A 209 -19.75 33.21 -12.71
C VAL A 209 -18.78 32.08 -13.06
N ASN A 210 -18.15 31.47 -12.06
CA ASN A 210 -17.16 30.40 -12.24
C ASN A 210 -17.74 28.99 -12.17
N LYS A 211 -19.06 28.83 -12.27
CA LYS A 211 -19.79 27.55 -12.08
C LYS A 211 -19.20 26.38 -12.88
N LYS A 212 -18.74 26.63 -14.11
CA LYS A 212 -18.14 25.60 -14.97
C LYS A 212 -16.83 25.06 -14.40
N LYS A 213 -15.95 25.92 -13.88
CA LYS A 213 -14.67 25.54 -13.26
C LYS A 213 -14.91 24.77 -11.96
N PHE A 214 -15.82 25.25 -11.11
CA PHE A 214 -16.22 24.52 -9.90
C PHE A 214 -16.76 23.11 -10.22
N LYS A 215 -17.66 23.00 -11.20
CA LYS A 215 -18.18 21.69 -11.63
C LYS A 215 -17.09 20.76 -12.17
N GLN A 216 -16.07 21.30 -12.85
CA GLN A 216 -14.92 20.51 -13.30
C GLN A 216 -14.06 20.05 -12.14
N TRP A 217 -13.79 20.94 -11.17
CA TRP A 217 -13.08 20.63 -9.95
C TRP A 217 -13.80 19.55 -9.13
N ASP A 218 -15.10 19.67 -8.88
CA ASP A 218 -15.91 18.67 -8.17
C ASP A 218 -15.84 17.29 -8.85
N ARG A 219 -15.92 17.26 -10.19
CA ARG A 219 -15.77 16.03 -10.98
C ARG A 219 -14.37 15.42 -10.82
N ALA A 220 -13.32 16.24 -10.81
CA ALA A 220 -11.95 15.79 -10.62
C ALA A 220 -11.76 15.25 -9.19
N THR A 221 -12.22 15.98 -8.17
CA THR A 221 -12.24 15.57 -6.76
C THR A 221 -12.90 14.21 -6.58
N ASN A 222 -14.10 14.03 -7.13
CA ASN A 222 -14.83 12.76 -7.05
C ASN A 222 -14.11 11.62 -7.78
N LYS A 223 -13.43 11.90 -8.90
CA LYS A 223 -12.61 10.90 -9.59
C LYS A 223 -11.42 10.46 -8.73
N ILE A 224 -10.74 11.40 -8.07
CA ILE A 224 -9.63 11.09 -7.15
C ILE A 224 -10.13 10.26 -5.98
N LYS A 225 -11.20 10.67 -5.29
CA LYS A 225 -11.78 9.92 -4.16
C LYS A 225 -12.13 8.47 -4.55
N ARG A 226 -12.81 8.29 -5.68
CA ARG A 226 -13.11 6.94 -6.22
C ARG A 226 -11.85 6.14 -6.53
N MET A 227 -10.81 6.80 -7.05
CA MET A 227 -9.55 6.17 -7.39
C MET A 227 -8.77 5.75 -6.14
N ILE A 228 -8.76 6.57 -5.08
CA ILE A 228 -8.19 6.25 -3.77
C ILE A 228 -8.87 5.01 -3.20
N ARG A 229 -10.20 5.02 -3.11
CA ARG A 229 -10.99 3.88 -2.62
C ARG A 229 -10.70 2.58 -3.38
N LYS A 230 -10.75 2.62 -4.73
CA LYS A 230 -10.43 1.46 -5.57
C LYS A 230 -8.99 0.97 -5.41
N THR A 231 -8.07 1.86 -5.06
CA THR A 231 -6.68 1.48 -4.81
C THR A 231 -6.58 0.71 -3.50
N SER A 232 -7.21 1.22 -2.43
CA SER A 232 -7.30 0.53 -1.13
C SER A 232 -7.92 -0.87 -1.27
N GLU A 233 -9.09 -0.97 -1.91
CA GLU A 233 -9.79 -2.24 -2.13
C GLU A 233 -8.91 -3.26 -2.87
N LYS A 234 -8.21 -2.82 -3.92
CA LYS A 234 -7.29 -3.68 -4.68
C LYS A 234 -6.04 -4.08 -3.89
N CYS A 235 -5.53 -3.23 -3.01
CA CYS A 235 -4.40 -3.61 -2.15
C CYS A 235 -4.83 -4.75 -1.23
N GLN A 236 -5.99 -4.60 -0.56
CA GLN A 236 -6.56 -5.63 0.31
C GLN A 236 -6.84 -6.94 -0.45
N GLU A 237 -7.47 -6.87 -1.62
CA GLU A 237 -7.75 -8.05 -2.44
C GLU A 237 -6.47 -8.80 -2.82
N ASN A 238 -5.41 -8.08 -3.18
CA ASN A 238 -4.14 -8.71 -3.52
C ASN A 238 -3.40 -9.23 -2.29
N MET A 239 -3.48 -8.57 -1.14
CA MET A 239 -2.93 -9.06 0.12
C MET A 239 -3.56 -10.39 0.51
N LEU A 240 -4.90 -10.48 0.49
CA LEU A 240 -5.63 -11.72 0.76
C LEU A 240 -5.20 -12.86 -0.17
N LYS A 241 -5.00 -12.58 -1.46
CA LYS A 241 -4.50 -13.59 -2.41
C LYS A 241 -3.07 -14.05 -2.11
N ILE A 242 -2.21 -13.17 -1.60
CA ILE A 242 -0.85 -13.58 -1.17
C ILE A 242 -0.96 -14.45 0.08
N GLU A 243 -1.80 -14.06 1.03
CA GLU A 243 -2.06 -14.83 2.26
C GLU A 243 -2.68 -16.20 1.96
N GLU A 244 -3.60 -16.31 1.01
CA GLU A 244 -4.17 -17.61 0.58
C GLU A 244 -3.12 -18.55 -0.05
N LEU A 245 -2.09 -18.00 -0.69
CA LEU A 245 -1.08 -18.79 -1.40
C LEU A 245 0.14 -19.14 -0.53
N TYR A 246 0.49 -18.29 0.43
CA TYR A 246 1.72 -18.40 1.22
C TYR A 246 1.50 -18.30 2.73
N GLY A 247 0.25 -18.23 3.21
CA GLY A 247 -0.12 -17.68 4.52
C GLY A 247 0.67 -18.15 5.73
N GLU A 248 0.88 -19.46 5.89
CA GLU A 248 1.59 -20.02 7.04
C GLU A 248 3.07 -19.59 7.04
N LEU A 249 3.79 -19.89 5.96
CA LEU A 249 5.17 -19.48 5.75
C LEU A 249 5.35 -17.95 5.80
N LEU A 250 4.41 -17.20 5.22
CA LEU A 250 4.42 -15.73 5.20
C LEU A 250 4.29 -15.16 6.62
N PHE A 251 3.38 -15.70 7.42
CA PHE A 251 3.14 -15.24 8.78
C PHE A 251 4.34 -15.53 9.69
N GLU A 252 4.88 -16.76 9.62
CA GLU A 252 6.07 -17.16 10.38
C GLU A 252 7.26 -16.25 10.05
N THR A 253 7.61 -16.12 8.76
CA THR A 253 8.76 -15.31 8.33
C THR A 253 8.60 -13.83 8.72
N ILE A 254 7.39 -13.26 8.58
CA ILE A 254 7.15 -11.86 8.94
C ILE A 254 7.27 -11.66 10.46
N ASN A 255 6.78 -12.59 11.28
CA ASN A 255 6.88 -12.50 12.72
C ASN A 255 8.32 -12.65 13.21
N GLU A 256 9.09 -13.55 12.61
CA GLU A 256 10.52 -13.70 12.91
C GLU A 256 11.31 -12.43 12.57
N GLU A 257 11.07 -11.84 11.40
CA GLU A 257 11.71 -10.58 11.03
C GLU A 257 11.29 -9.42 11.96
N ASN A 258 10.03 -9.35 12.37
CA ASN A 258 9.58 -8.34 13.34
C ASN A 258 10.23 -8.56 14.72
N ALA A 259 10.40 -9.82 15.13
CA ALA A 259 11.10 -10.15 16.36
C ALA A 259 12.58 -9.76 16.29
N LEU A 260 13.26 -9.98 15.15
CA LEU A 260 14.62 -9.50 14.92
C LEU A 260 14.70 -7.98 14.99
N TYR A 261 13.81 -7.26 14.32
CA TYR A 261 13.77 -5.80 14.35
C TYR A 261 13.57 -5.26 15.78
N THR A 262 12.69 -5.91 16.55
CA THR A 262 12.46 -5.57 17.96
C THR A 262 13.75 -5.77 18.77
N ASN A 263 14.45 -6.89 18.59
CA ASN A 263 15.71 -7.15 19.29
C ASN A 263 16.80 -6.13 18.89
N PHE A 264 16.87 -5.73 17.62
CA PHE A 264 17.79 -4.68 17.17
C PHE A 264 17.49 -3.33 17.84
N ASN A 265 16.22 -2.94 17.94
CA ASN A 265 15.85 -1.69 18.63
C ASN A 265 16.19 -1.73 20.13
N VAL A 266 16.03 -2.89 20.78
CA VAL A 266 16.43 -3.07 22.18
C VAL A 266 17.94 -2.91 22.32
N ILE A 267 18.73 -3.51 21.44
CA ILE A 267 20.19 -3.35 21.43
C ILE A 267 20.58 -1.90 21.17
N GLU A 268 19.96 -1.21 20.21
CA GLU A 268 20.23 0.19 19.93
C GLU A 268 19.93 1.06 21.17
N LYS A 269 18.83 0.79 21.86
CA LYS A 269 18.47 1.49 23.09
C LYS A 269 19.49 1.23 24.21
N LEU A 270 19.89 -0.03 24.43
CA LEU A 270 20.92 -0.39 25.40
C LEU A 270 22.25 0.30 25.08
N ILE A 271 22.67 0.35 23.81
CA ILE A 271 23.87 1.06 23.36
C ILE A 271 23.76 2.56 23.68
N GLN A 272 22.60 3.19 23.47
CA GLN A 272 22.41 4.60 23.82
C GLN A 272 22.37 4.84 25.32
N GLU A 273 21.77 3.94 26.11
CA GLU A 273 21.79 4.00 27.58
C GLU A 273 23.22 3.94 28.11
N VAL A 274 24.04 2.98 27.63
CA VAL A 274 25.47 2.89 27.94
C VAL A 274 26.20 4.19 27.58
N LYS A 275 25.99 4.69 26.35
CA LYS A 275 26.62 5.92 25.89
C LYS A 275 26.29 7.10 26.81
N ASN A 276 25.06 7.18 27.31
CA ASN A 276 24.62 8.26 28.18
C ASN A 276 25.14 8.11 29.62
N GLU A 277 25.20 6.89 30.16
CA GLU A 277 25.70 6.63 31.52
C GLU A 277 27.23 6.74 31.63
N VAL A 278 27.96 6.31 30.59
CA VAL A 278 29.41 6.51 30.44
C VAL A 278 29.79 7.99 30.45
N LEU A 279 28.90 8.88 30.04
CA LEU A 279 29.12 10.33 30.09
C LEU A 279 28.88 10.93 31.48
N VAL A 280 28.31 10.19 32.44
CA VAL A 280 27.83 10.69 33.73
C VAL A 280 28.57 10.09 34.94
N TYR A 281 29.01 8.83 34.88
CA TYR A 281 29.64 8.13 36.01
C TYR A 281 31.16 7.95 35.88
N SER A 282 31.84 7.89 37.02
CA SER A 282 33.31 7.77 37.13
C SER A 282 33.80 6.33 37.31
N ASP A 283 32.94 5.40 37.72
CA ASP A 283 33.25 3.96 37.80
C ASP A 283 32.84 3.28 36.49
N PHE A 284 33.78 3.30 35.55
CA PHE A 284 33.58 2.83 34.18
C PHE A 284 33.38 1.30 34.11
N GLU A 285 34.06 0.53 34.96
CA GLU A 285 34.17 -0.93 34.86
C GLU A 285 32.86 -1.68 35.18
N GLU A 286 32.19 -1.37 36.30
CA GLU A 286 30.93 -2.06 36.68
C GLU A 286 29.77 -1.79 35.70
N ILE A 287 29.68 -0.56 35.18
CA ILE A 287 28.65 -0.19 34.19
C ILE A 287 28.93 -0.89 32.86
N THR A 288 30.19 -0.99 32.43
CA THR A 288 30.52 -1.73 31.21
C THR A 288 30.21 -3.21 31.32
N ASP A 289 30.49 -3.87 32.44
CA ASP A 289 30.32 -5.33 32.55
C ASP A 289 28.84 -5.75 32.54
N GLU A 290 27.96 -5.05 33.28
CA GLU A 290 26.52 -5.39 33.30
C GLU A 290 25.86 -5.18 31.92
N TYR A 291 26.18 -4.06 31.27
CA TYR A 291 25.62 -3.77 29.95
C TYR A 291 26.29 -4.58 28.84
N TYR A 292 27.58 -4.87 28.94
CA TYR A 292 28.27 -5.78 28.03
C TYR A 292 27.61 -7.15 28.06
N GLN A 293 27.31 -7.68 29.25
CA GLN A 293 26.62 -8.97 29.38
C GLN A 293 25.23 -8.93 28.74
N LYS A 294 24.41 -7.91 29.01
CA LYS A 294 23.06 -7.77 28.41
C LYS A 294 23.11 -7.65 26.88
N VAL A 295 24.06 -6.88 26.35
CA VAL A 295 24.27 -6.73 24.90
C VAL A 295 24.78 -8.04 24.30
N HIS A 296 25.71 -8.73 24.97
CA HIS A 296 26.25 -10.00 24.54
C HIS A 296 25.17 -11.09 24.48
N ASP A 297 24.33 -11.22 25.52
CA ASP A 297 23.21 -12.16 25.55
C ASP A 297 22.23 -11.90 24.38
N HIS A 298 21.93 -10.63 24.09
CA HIS A 298 21.07 -10.28 22.97
C HIS A 298 21.73 -10.52 21.60
N LEU A 299 23.05 -10.34 21.50
CA LEU A 299 23.82 -10.66 20.30
C LEU A 299 23.91 -12.17 20.07
N GLU A 300 24.05 -12.99 21.11
CA GLU A 300 23.98 -14.45 20.98
C GLU A 300 22.60 -14.91 20.51
N ILE A 301 21.52 -14.35 21.07
CA ILE A 301 20.15 -14.63 20.62
C ILE A 301 19.98 -14.24 19.14
N LEU A 302 20.50 -13.08 18.73
CA LEU A 302 20.49 -12.66 17.32
C LEU A 302 21.33 -13.57 16.43
N HIS A 303 22.52 -13.96 16.88
CA HIS A 303 23.41 -14.85 16.12
C HIS A 303 22.79 -16.22 15.89
N ARG A 304 22.16 -16.80 16.93
CA ARG A 304 21.44 -18.08 16.81
C ARG A 304 20.28 -17.98 15.81
N LYS A 305 19.52 -16.88 15.85
CA LYS A 305 18.41 -16.64 14.91
C LYS A 305 18.89 -16.37 13.48
N LEU A 306 20.00 -15.66 13.32
CA LEU A 306 20.63 -15.44 12.01
C LEU A 306 21.13 -16.74 11.39
N ASN A 307 21.67 -17.66 12.20
CA ASN A 307 22.09 -18.98 11.72
C ASN A 307 20.89 -19.83 11.26
N LEU A 308 19.76 -19.81 11.99
CA LEU A 308 18.53 -20.48 11.55
C LEU A 308 18.03 -19.94 10.19
N ILE A 309 18.00 -18.62 10.03
CA ILE A 309 17.61 -17.98 8.76
C ILE A 309 18.61 -18.33 7.65
N LYS A 310 19.91 -18.41 7.97
CA LYS A 310 20.95 -18.79 7.01
C LYS A 310 20.75 -20.23 6.54
N GLU A 311 20.45 -21.16 7.44
CA GLU A 311 20.17 -22.57 7.12
C GLU A 311 18.93 -22.68 6.22
N GLU A 312 17.85 -21.96 6.51
CA GLU A 312 16.65 -21.92 5.65
C GLU A 312 16.96 -21.37 4.24
N VAL A 313 17.80 -20.33 4.15
CA VAL A 313 18.21 -19.76 2.85
C VAL A 313 19.13 -20.73 2.08
N GLU A 314 20.00 -21.47 2.77
CA GLU A 314 20.90 -22.46 2.16
C GLU A 314 20.11 -23.69 1.65
N GLU A 315 19.13 -24.22 2.40
CA GLU A 315 18.24 -25.28 1.94
C GLU A 315 17.43 -24.89 0.69
N ILE A 316 17.01 -23.63 0.59
CA ILE A 316 16.34 -23.11 -0.61
C ILE A 316 17.31 -22.99 -1.78
N SER A 317 18.56 -22.56 -1.54
CA SER A 317 19.57 -22.39 -2.59
C SER A 317 19.95 -23.74 -3.24
N ILE A 318 20.04 -24.79 -2.44
CA ILE A 318 20.35 -26.16 -2.88
C ILE A 318 19.17 -26.74 -3.70
N ASN A 319 17.93 -26.41 -3.34
CA ASN A 319 16.75 -26.82 -4.12
C ASN A 319 16.53 -25.99 -5.41
N THR A 320 17.25 -24.87 -5.59
CA THR A 320 17.20 -24.04 -6.80
C THR A 320 18.30 -24.30 -7.81
N ASN A 321 19.24 -25.20 -7.53
CA ASN A 321 20.32 -25.54 -8.44
C ASN A 321 20.40 -27.06 -8.70
N PRO A 322 19.59 -27.63 -9.59
CA PRO A 322 20.10 -28.68 -10.44
C PRO A 322 20.88 -27.98 -11.56
N ASP A 323 22.19 -28.19 -11.64
CA ASP A 323 22.87 -28.00 -12.92
C ASP A 323 22.14 -28.89 -13.94
N PHE A 324 21.29 -28.29 -14.80
CA PHE A 324 20.88 -28.65 -16.18
C PHE A 324 19.57 -27.99 -16.61
#